data_AF-A0A2E0U910-F1
#
_entry.id   AF-A0A2E0U910-F1
#
_cell.length_a   1.000
_cell.length_b   1.000
_cell.length_c   1.000
_cell.angle_alpha   90.00
_cell.angle_beta   90.00
_cell.angle_gamma   90.00
#
_symmetry.space_group_name_H-M   'P 1'
#
loop_
_entity.id
_entity.type
_entity.pdbx_description
1 polymer ?
#
loop_
_entity_poly.entity_id
_entity_poly.type
_entity_poly.pdbx_seq_one_letter_code
_entity_poly.pdbx_strand_id
1 'polypeptide(L)'
;MGSDLQSHLARLDDASLKDLAAARLSETLSACGWYVNLSRQYLDAEADQALLAFAGSQNVGGAIKALFDGEHVNASEDRPAMHWALRLPPGRETGFAEEIRASLDPALAFADKVRDGDVLPSIETVLHIGIGGSDLGPRLLHDAFVQSYGGKIGVRFASNIDPLDLERALDGLNPRTTLVIGISKSFSTQETKYNLDRARDWLKKTVGANWPKHLAIVTANPGRANDWLGIESDQLFDMPESIGGRFSLWSAGSLSCMIAFGTDWFRALLKGANDMDTHVRTSPLVYNMALRLALIDYWNMTLRNVDAEMVLAYANALRLLPAYLQQLLLESNGKQVAPDGSRAPAPSIVGHWGGEGTIGQHSYHQWLHQGSSHVAAEFVIAATPGSEPKGTSALIAHALAQAEVLANGYKLEDINENEPDIDPAIANQKVIPGGKPSMIFACRDFGPEALGALIALYEHRVFLGGVLWGVNSFDQWGVERGKVQAGRILEALGGSEAASDPVTRDMVDYFR
;
A
#
# COMPACT_ATOMS: atom_id res chain seq x y z
N MET A 1 27.33 -17.37 -4.14
CA MET A 1 26.32 -16.98 -3.13
C MET A 1 24.92 -17.42 -3.55
N GLY A 2 24.45 -17.15 -4.78
CA GLY A 2 23.25 -17.82 -5.30
C GLY A 2 23.32 -19.36 -5.26
N SER A 3 24.51 -19.94 -5.41
CA SER A 3 24.78 -21.37 -5.28
C SER A 3 24.48 -21.95 -3.89
N ASP A 4 24.60 -21.15 -2.83
CA ASP A 4 24.41 -21.61 -1.45
C ASP A 4 22.91 -21.70 -1.12
N LEU A 5 22.16 -20.64 -1.41
CA LEU A 5 20.69 -20.62 -1.25
C LEU A 5 19.99 -21.70 -2.08
N GLN A 6 20.48 -21.98 -3.30
CA GLN A 6 19.94 -23.07 -4.13
C GLN A 6 20.17 -24.45 -3.51
N SER A 7 21.28 -24.66 -2.78
CA SER A 7 21.54 -25.91 -2.06
C SER A 7 20.58 -26.09 -0.88
N HIS A 8 20.28 -25.01 -0.15
CA HIS A 8 19.28 -25.00 0.91
C HIS A 8 17.87 -25.24 0.37
N LEU A 9 17.52 -24.63 -0.77
CA LEU A 9 16.26 -24.86 -1.45
C LEU A 9 16.06 -26.34 -1.78
N ALA A 10 17.04 -26.95 -2.47
CA ALA A 10 16.98 -28.37 -2.81
C ALA A 10 16.89 -29.29 -1.57
N ARG A 11 17.57 -28.91 -0.48
CA ARG A 11 17.52 -29.67 0.79
C ARG A 11 16.16 -29.60 1.48
N LEU A 12 15.42 -28.50 1.29
CA LEU A 12 14.14 -28.23 1.95
C LEU A 12 12.92 -28.54 1.07
N ASP A 13 13.12 -28.95 -0.19
CA ASP A 13 12.02 -29.11 -1.17
C ASP A 13 11.01 -30.18 -0.73
N ASP A 14 11.50 -31.30 -0.19
CA ASP A 14 10.69 -32.41 0.33
C ASP A 14 10.33 -32.26 1.82
N ALA A 15 10.68 -31.14 2.46
CA ALA A 15 10.45 -30.95 3.87
C ALA A 15 8.96 -30.70 4.18
N SER A 16 8.50 -31.22 5.30
CA SER A 16 7.16 -30.93 5.83
C SER A 16 7.13 -29.51 6.41
N LEU A 17 6.30 -28.62 5.85
CA LEU A 17 6.10 -27.27 6.38
C LEU A 17 5.69 -27.30 7.85
N LYS A 18 4.86 -28.28 8.23
CA LYS A 18 4.41 -28.48 9.61
C LYS A 18 5.60 -28.73 10.56
N ASP A 19 6.53 -29.59 10.16
CA ASP A 19 7.68 -29.96 10.99
C ASP A 19 8.70 -28.83 11.06
N LEU A 20 8.94 -28.13 9.94
CA LEU A 20 9.77 -26.91 9.90
C LEU A 20 9.19 -25.82 10.81
N ALA A 21 7.87 -25.59 10.74
CA ALA A 21 7.22 -24.60 11.58
C ALA A 21 7.28 -24.97 13.07
N ALA A 22 7.13 -26.24 13.42
CA ALA A 22 7.26 -26.72 14.79
C ALA A 22 8.70 -26.51 15.33
N ALA A 23 9.72 -26.73 14.50
CA ALA A 23 11.12 -26.49 14.86
C ALA A 23 11.46 -24.99 15.01
N ARG A 24 10.62 -24.10 14.45
CA ARG A 24 10.86 -22.65 14.37
C ARG A 24 9.82 -21.79 15.09
N LEU A 25 9.08 -22.34 16.04
CA LEU A 25 8.00 -21.62 16.76
C LEU A 25 8.45 -20.29 17.40
N SER A 26 9.73 -20.15 17.72
CA SER A 26 10.32 -18.93 18.30
C SER A 26 10.70 -17.86 17.27
N GLU A 27 10.61 -18.14 15.97
CA GLU A 27 10.95 -17.19 14.90
C GLU A 27 9.88 -16.12 14.76
N THR A 28 10.04 -15.11 15.60
CA THR A 28 9.06 -14.05 15.81
C THR A 28 9.77 -12.71 15.89
N LEU A 29 9.12 -11.68 15.36
CA LEU A 29 9.62 -10.31 15.38
C LEU A 29 8.60 -9.42 16.07
N SER A 30 9.06 -8.48 16.88
CA SER A 30 8.20 -7.52 17.58
C SER A 30 8.79 -6.13 17.47
N ALA A 31 8.03 -5.20 16.90
CA ALA A 31 8.42 -3.79 16.76
C ALA A 31 7.17 -2.92 16.62
N CYS A 32 7.17 -1.75 17.27
CA CYS A 32 6.20 -0.68 17.04
C CYS A 32 4.72 -1.13 17.08
N GLY A 33 4.37 -1.99 18.05
CA GLY A 33 3.00 -2.49 18.25
C GLY A 33 2.60 -3.70 17.38
N TRP A 34 3.50 -4.18 16.53
CA TRP A 34 3.30 -5.36 15.69
C TRP A 34 4.14 -6.53 16.15
N TYR A 35 3.51 -7.70 16.22
CA TYR A 35 4.13 -8.99 16.39
C TYR A 35 3.95 -9.81 15.11
N VAL A 36 5.03 -10.33 14.55
CA VAL A 36 5.01 -11.13 13.32
C VAL A 36 5.58 -12.51 13.60
N ASN A 37 4.81 -13.55 13.32
CA ASN A 37 5.27 -14.94 13.37
C ASN A 37 5.71 -15.40 11.97
N LEU A 38 6.95 -15.85 11.86
CA LEU A 38 7.61 -16.27 10.62
C LEU A 38 7.82 -17.79 10.53
N SER A 39 7.22 -18.55 11.44
CA SER A 39 7.52 -19.99 11.60
C SER A 39 7.01 -20.80 10.40
N ARG A 40 5.90 -20.40 9.77
CA ARG A 40 5.26 -21.14 8.65
C ARG A 40 5.93 -20.83 7.31
N GLN A 41 7.24 -21.06 7.24
CA GLN A 41 8.06 -20.89 6.05
C GLN A 41 8.87 -22.15 5.79
N TYR A 42 9.13 -22.47 4.52
CA TYR A 42 10.03 -23.57 4.13
C TYR A 42 11.49 -23.15 4.32
N LEU A 43 11.87 -22.97 5.56
CA LEU A 43 13.15 -22.43 5.99
C LEU A 43 13.53 -23.10 7.31
N ASP A 44 14.80 -23.46 7.47
CA ASP A 44 15.42 -23.85 8.73
C ASP A 44 16.45 -22.80 9.19
N ALA A 45 17.14 -23.05 10.30
CA ALA A 45 18.10 -22.11 10.87
C ALA A 45 19.28 -21.83 9.91
N GLU A 46 19.78 -22.86 9.22
CA GLU A 46 20.87 -22.74 8.28
C GLU A 46 20.46 -21.95 7.03
N ALA A 47 19.26 -22.21 6.48
CA ALA A 47 18.75 -21.45 5.35
C ALA A 47 18.46 -19.99 5.71
N ASP A 48 17.93 -19.71 6.91
CA ASP A 48 17.72 -18.35 7.42
C ASP A 48 19.06 -17.59 7.58
N GLN A 49 20.09 -18.27 8.11
CA GLN A 49 21.43 -17.70 8.19
C GLN A 49 22.04 -17.43 6.81
N ALA A 50 21.84 -18.33 5.84
CA ALA A 50 22.28 -18.12 4.46
C ALA A 50 21.56 -16.94 3.79
N LEU A 51 20.27 -16.73 4.06
CA LEU A 51 19.51 -15.55 3.62
C LEU A 51 20.06 -14.25 4.20
N LEU A 52 20.42 -14.24 5.50
CA LEU A 52 21.07 -13.09 6.13
C LEU A 52 22.46 -12.82 5.54
N ALA A 53 23.23 -13.86 5.26
CA ALA A 53 24.52 -13.74 4.58
C ALA A 53 24.36 -13.17 3.15
N PHE A 54 23.31 -13.59 2.44
CA PHE A 54 22.94 -13.03 1.14
C PHE A 54 22.61 -11.53 1.26
N ALA A 55 21.79 -11.11 2.22
CA ALA A 55 21.53 -9.68 2.46
C ALA A 55 22.82 -8.89 2.74
N GLY A 56 23.75 -9.46 3.52
CA GLY A 56 25.07 -8.88 3.75
C GLY A 56 25.86 -8.68 2.46
N SER A 57 25.82 -9.66 1.55
CA SER A 57 26.48 -9.58 0.24
C SER A 57 25.89 -8.53 -0.70
N GLN A 58 24.60 -8.19 -0.53
CA GLN A 58 23.92 -7.12 -1.28
C GLN A 58 24.14 -5.74 -0.65
N ASN A 59 24.97 -5.62 0.39
CA ASN A 59 25.24 -4.38 1.12
C ASN A 59 23.96 -3.68 1.62
N VAL A 60 23.00 -4.46 2.16
CA VAL A 60 21.73 -3.93 2.67
C VAL A 60 21.93 -2.84 3.74
N GLY A 61 22.92 -3.00 4.62
CA GLY A 61 23.23 -1.98 5.63
C GLY A 61 23.67 -0.65 5.01
N GLY A 62 24.45 -0.69 3.92
CA GLY A 62 24.80 0.49 3.13
C GLY A 62 23.59 1.11 2.45
N ALA A 63 22.69 0.30 1.90
CA ALA A 63 21.47 0.79 1.26
C ALA A 63 20.52 1.49 2.25
N ILE A 64 20.34 0.94 3.46
CA ILE A 64 19.58 1.60 4.55
C ILE A 64 20.20 2.96 4.86
N LYS A 65 21.53 3.01 5.02
CA LYS A 65 22.24 4.26 5.26
C LYS A 65 22.03 5.27 4.12
N ALA A 66 22.18 4.85 2.87
CA ALA A 66 21.99 5.70 1.70
C ALA A 66 20.58 6.32 1.64
N LEU A 67 19.54 5.55 1.96
CA LEU A 67 18.16 6.04 2.02
C LEU A 67 18.00 7.15 3.08
N PHE A 68 18.49 6.91 4.30
CA PHE A 68 18.34 7.85 5.42
C PHE A 68 19.29 9.04 5.38
N ASP A 69 20.40 8.95 4.63
CA ASP A 69 21.31 10.07 4.40
C ASP A 69 20.85 10.95 3.22
N GLY A 70 19.75 10.58 2.56
CA GLY A 70 19.19 11.31 1.44
C GLY A 70 20.03 11.22 0.17
N GLU A 71 20.75 10.11 -0.02
CA GLU A 71 21.44 9.84 -1.28
C GLU A 71 20.43 9.59 -2.41
N HIS A 72 20.91 9.69 -3.66
CA HIS A 72 20.08 9.55 -4.86
C HIS A 72 19.76 8.07 -5.16
N VAL A 73 18.98 7.44 -4.29
CA VAL A 73 18.58 6.03 -4.40
C VAL A 73 17.57 5.78 -5.54
N ASN A 74 16.93 6.82 -6.08
CA ASN A 74 16.18 6.75 -7.33
C ASN A 74 17.09 7.12 -8.50
N ALA A 75 17.92 6.16 -8.92
CA ALA A 75 18.96 6.39 -9.93
C ALA A 75 18.42 6.86 -11.29
N SER A 76 17.28 6.32 -11.74
CA SER A 76 16.75 6.63 -13.09
C SER A 76 16.23 8.06 -13.24
N GLU A 77 15.88 8.70 -12.12
CA GLU A 77 15.43 10.10 -12.08
C GLU A 77 16.45 11.01 -11.37
N ASP A 78 17.62 10.48 -10.98
CA ASP A 78 18.66 11.18 -10.22
C ASP A 78 18.11 11.94 -9.00
N ARG A 79 17.36 11.22 -8.14
CA ARG A 79 16.63 11.82 -7.02
C ARG A 79 16.79 11.03 -5.71
N PRO A 80 16.73 11.70 -4.56
CA PRO A 80 16.57 11.02 -3.28
C PRO A 80 15.11 10.56 -3.08
N ALA A 81 14.92 9.58 -2.19
CA ALA A 81 13.60 9.12 -1.74
C ALA A 81 13.41 9.44 -0.24
N MET A 82 12.66 10.50 0.06
CA MET A 82 12.68 11.15 1.39
C MET A 82 11.33 11.13 2.12
N HIS A 83 10.47 10.15 1.82
CA HIS A 83 9.16 10.02 2.46
C HIS A 83 9.23 9.84 3.98
N TRP A 84 10.32 9.25 4.49
CA TRP A 84 10.62 9.16 5.92
C TRP A 84 10.84 10.52 6.58
N ALA A 85 11.25 11.56 5.85
CA ALA A 85 11.50 12.88 6.41
C ALA A 85 10.21 13.58 6.86
N LEU A 86 9.07 13.31 6.19
CA LEU A 86 7.75 13.87 6.52
C LEU A 86 7.23 13.46 7.91
N ARG A 87 7.76 12.37 8.46
CA ARG A 87 7.35 11.81 9.74
C ARG A 87 8.34 12.07 10.88
N LEU A 88 9.41 12.84 10.62
CA LEU A 88 10.36 13.22 11.66
C LEU A 88 9.73 14.16 12.71
N PRO A 89 10.13 14.04 13.99
CA PRO A 89 9.90 15.10 14.97
C PRO A 89 10.60 16.40 14.54
N PRO A 90 10.03 17.59 14.81
CA PRO A 90 10.67 18.87 14.49
C PRO A 90 12.07 19.00 15.08
N GLY A 91 13.04 19.44 14.27
CA GLY A 91 14.42 19.67 14.72
C GLY A 91 15.22 18.39 15.01
N ARG A 92 14.70 17.20 14.68
CA ARG A 92 15.40 15.92 14.82
C ARG A 92 16.57 15.77 13.85
N GLU A 93 16.43 16.34 12.66
CA GLU A 93 17.41 16.39 11.58
C GLU A 93 17.57 17.85 11.10
N THR A 94 18.49 18.11 10.17
CA THR A 94 18.75 19.45 9.63
C THR A 94 18.82 19.44 8.10
N GLY A 95 18.87 20.62 7.48
CA GLY A 95 18.97 20.75 6.03
C GLY A 95 17.73 20.22 5.31
N PHE A 96 17.93 19.55 4.18
CA PHE A 96 16.85 19.17 3.27
C PHE A 96 15.80 18.24 3.90
N ALA A 97 16.18 17.38 4.84
CA ALA A 97 15.21 16.53 5.55
C ALA A 97 14.24 17.36 6.43
N GLU A 98 14.73 18.38 7.12
CA GLU A 98 13.89 19.29 7.90
C GLU A 98 13.03 20.19 7.00
N GLU A 99 13.53 20.61 5.83
CA GLU A 99 12.74 21.32 4.83
C GLU A 99 11.53 20.50 4.36
N ILE A 100 11.75 19.20 4.06
CA ILE A 100 10.67 18.28 3.69
C ILE A 100 9.69 18.10 4.86
N ARG A 101 10.17 17.89 6.09
CA ARG A 101 9.30 17.79 7.27
C ARG A 101 8.44 19.05 7.44
N ALA A 102 9.04 20.23 7.32
CA ALA A 102 8.39 21.52 7.47
C ALA A 102 7.36 21.80 6.36
N SER A 103 7.51 21.20 5.17
CA SER A 103 6.54 21.35 4.07
C SER A 103 5.11 20.90 4.44
N LEU A 104 4.98 20.05 5.47
CA LEU A 104 3.69 19.57 5.97
C LEU A 104 2.99 20.59 6.89
N ASP A 105 3.73 21.47 7.56
CA ASP A 105 3.21 22.36 8.61
C ASP A 105 2.07 23.29 8.11
N PRO A 106 2.13 23.88 6.90
CA PRO A 106 1.03 24.67 6.35
C PRO A 106 -0.28 23.86 6.18
N ALA A 107 -0.18 22.60 5.78
CA ALA A 107 -1.35 21.74 5.57
C ALA A 107 -2.02 21.39 6.91
N LEU A 108 -1.22 21.12 7.95
CA LEU A 108 -1.72 20.89 9.31
C LEU A 108 -2.43 22.13 9.84
N ALA A 109 -1.80 23.31 9.73
CA ALA A 109 -2.42 24.56 10.15
C ALA A 109 -3.72 24.88 9.39
N PHE A 110 -3.78 24.57 8.10
CA PHE A 110 -5.01 24.72 7.32
C PHE A 110 -6.09 23.72 7.78
N ALA A 111 -5.74 22.48 8.07
CA ALA A 111 -6.68 21.49 8.57
C ALA A 111 -7.36 21.94 9.87
N ASP A 112 -6.60 22.52 10.80
CA ASP A 112 -7.16 23.08 12.05
C ASP A 112 -8.13 24.23 11.75
N LYS A 113 -7.74 25.20 10.90
CA LYS A 113 -8.63 26.31 10.49
C LYS A 113 -9.92 25.84 9.82
N VAL A 114 -9.87 24.79 9.00
CA VAL A 114 -11.08 24.22 8.39
C VAL A 114 -11.99 23.63 9.45
N ARG A 115 -11.43 22.91 10.43
CA ARG A 115 -12.18 22.28 11.52
C ARG A 115 -12.80 23.30 12.49
N ASP A 116 -12.12 24.42 12.70
CA ASP A 116 -12.61 25.53 13.53
C ASP A 116 -13.67 26.38 12.81
N GLY A 117 -13.87 26.16 11.50
CA GLY A 117 -14.83 26.89 10.68
C GLY A 117 -14.31 28.22 10.13
N ASP A 118 -13.01 28.50 10.26
CA ASP A 118 -12.41 29.76 9.81
C ASP A 118 -12.32 29.84 8.27
N VAL A 119 -12.15 28.70 7.60
CA VAL A 119 -12.10 28.61 6.14
C VAL A 119 -13.51 28.57 5.54
N LEU A 120 -14.36 27.69 6.09
CA LEU A 120 -15.77 27.53 5.71
C LEU A 120 -16.61 27.26 6.97
N PRO A 121 -17.33 28.27 7.52
CA PRO A 121 -18.03 28.18 8.81
C PRO A 121 -19.11 27.10 8.94
N SER A 122 -19.53 26.50 7.83
CA SER A 122 -20.58 25.47 7.79
C SER A 122 -20.14 24.27 6.97
N ILE A 123 -18.83 23.97 6.96
CA ILE A 123 -18.33 22.79 6.26
C ILE A 123 -18.95 21.51 6.84
N GLU A 124 -19.48 20.68 5.97
CA GLU A 124 -20.07 19.38 6.27
C GLU A 124 -19.28 18.26 5.60
N THR A 125 -18.66 18.53 4.45
CA THR A 125 -17.99 17.49 3.65
C THR A 125 -16.75 18.01 2.95
N VAL A 126 -15.72 17.17 2.92
CA VAL A 126 -14.57 17.30 2.01
C VAL A 126 -14.77 16.37 0.82
N LEU A 127 -14.66 16.88 -0.40
CA LEU A 127 -14.52 16.07 -1.61
C LEU A 127 -13.04 15.96 -1.98
N HIS A 128 -12.47 14.79 -1.77
CA HIS A 128 -11.10 14.44 -2.13
C HIS A 128 -11.04 13.99 -3.60
N ILE A 129 -10.19 14.63 -4.40
CA ILE A 129 -9.97 14.30 -5.81
C ILE A 129 -8.49 14.00 -6.06
N GLY A 130 -8.18 12.74 -6.37
CA GLY A 130 -6.82 12.25 -6.61
C GLY A 130 -6.87 10.85 -7.23
N ILE A 131 -5.77 10.36 -7.81
CA ILE A 131 -5.70 9.00 -8.36
C ILE A 131 -4.39 8.32 -7.97
N GLY A 132 -4.42 6.99 -7.86
CA GLY A 132 -3.26 6.18 -7.48
C GLY A 132 -2.74 6.60 -6.11
N GLY A 133 -1.47 7.02 -6.04
CA GLY A 133 -0.83 7.37 -4.77
C GLY A 133 -1.46 8.59 -4.08
N SER A 134 -2.16 9.43 -4.86
CA SER A 134 -2.90 10.58 -4.34
C SER A 134 -4.29 10.22 -3.80
N ASP A 135 -4.76 8.97 -3.89
CA ASP A 135 -6.06 8.52 -3.39
C ASP A 135 -5.94 7.29 -2.47
N LEU A 136 -5.22 6.24 -2.89
CA LEU A 136 -5.24 4.94 -2.21
C LEU A 136 -4.80 5.01 -0.74
N GLY A 137 -3.74 5.77 -0.45
CA GLY A 137 -3.27 6.00 0.93
C GLY A 137 -4.30 6.75 1.78
N PRO A 138 -4.69 7.99 1.40
CA PRO A 138 -5.72 8.75 2.11
C PRO A 138 -7.06 8.00 2.26
N ARG A 139 -7.47 7.22 1.25
CA ARG A 139 -8.68 6.40 1.30
C ARG A 139 -8.56 5.26 2.31
N LEU A 140 -7.43 4.56 2.36
CA LEU A 140 -7.13 3.56 3.40
C LEU A 140 -7.21 4.20 4.80
N LEU A 141 -6.55 5.36 4.99
CA LEU A 141 -6.55 6.07 6.27
C LEU A 141 -7.97 6.46 6.70
N HIS A 142 -8.75 7.04 5.79
CA HIS A 142 -10.11 7.44 6.08
C HIS A 142 -10.98 6.23 6.44
N ASP A 143 -10.94 5.18 5.62
CA ASP A 143 -11.75 4.00 5.84
C ASP A 143 -11.43 3.29 7.17
N ALA A 144 -10.14 3.20 7.50
CA ALA A 144 -9.69 2.55 8.73
C ALA A 144 -10.21 3.21 10.01
N PHE A 145 -10.45 4.53 10.00
CA PHE A 145 -10.67 5.30 11.22
C PHE A 145 -11.94 6.13 11.27
N VAL A 146 -12.72 6.21 10.18
CA VAL A 146 -13.96 7.01 10.17
C VAL A 146 -14.96 6.59 11.26
N GLN A 147 -14.99 5.31 11.65
CA GLN A 147 -15.89 4.85 12.73
C GLN A 147 -15.38 5.19 14.14
N SER A 148 -14.06 5.24 14.35
CA SER A 148 -13.45 5.43 15.68
C SER A 148 -13.05 6.87 15.97
N TYR A 149 -12.72 7.65 14.94
CA TYR A 149 -12.22 9.03 15.03
C TYR A 149 -13.03 10.01 14.18
N GLY A 150 -14.08 9.56 13.50
CA GLY A 150 -14.92 10.40 12.65
C GLY A 150 -15.48 11.61 13.39
N GLY A 151 -15.31 12.79 12.79
CA GLY A 151 -15.88 14.04 13.27
C GLY A 151 -17.16 14.44 12.55
N LYS A 152 -17.49 15.73 12.62
CA LYS A 152 -18.66 16.32 11.93
C LYS A 152 -18.47 16.48 10.42
N ILE A 153 -17.23 16.48 9.95
CA ILE A 153 -16.88 16.70 8.54
C ILE A 153 -16.69 15.33 7.88
N GLY A 154 -17.60 14.96 6.99
CA GLY A 154 -17.48 13.75 6.19
C GLY A 154 -16.45 13.90 5.07
N VAL A 155 -16.00 12.79 4.49
CA VAL A 155 -15.15 12.78 3.30
C VAL A 155 -15.78 11.92 2.21
N ARG A 156 -15.82 12.45 0.99
CA ARG A 156 -16.13 11.72 -0.25
C ARG A 156 -14.88 11.72 -1.12
N PHE A 157 -14.73 10.70 -1.95
CA PHE A 157 -13.56 10.55 -2.82
C PHE A 157 -14.00 10.34 -4.26
N ALA A 158 -13.28 10.95 -5.21
CA ALA A 158 -13.38 10.70 -6.64
C ALA A 158 -11.97 10.57 -7.25
N SER A 159 -11.78 9.60 -8.11
CA SER A 159 -10.47 9.20 -8.61
C SER A 159 -10.45 8.86 -10.10
N ASN A 160 -11.45 8.13 -10.56
CA ASN A 160 -11.52 7.60 -11.92
C ASN A 160 -11.94 8.70 -12.91
N ILE A 161 -11.50 8.59 -14.16
CA ILE A 161 -11.96 9.44 -15.26
C ILE A 161 -13.38 9.08 -15.73
N ASP A 162 -13.85 7.87 -15.41
CA ASP A 162 -15.25 7.50 -15.56
C ASP A 162 -16.14 8.57 -14.91
N PRO A 163 -17.00 9.27 -15.68
CA PRO A 163 -17.82 10.35 -15.16
C PRO A 163 -18.68 9.96 -13.95
N LEU A 164 -19.05 8.68 -13.83
CA LEU A 164 -19.90 8.16 -12.76
C LEU A 164 -19.22 8.21 -11.39
N ASP A 165 -17.89 8.13 -11.33
CA ASP A 165 -17.16 8.16 -10.06
C ASP A 165 -17.32 9.52 -9.36
N LEU A 166 -17.10 10.61 -10.09
CA LEU A 166 -17.35 11.96 -9.57
C LEU A 166 -18.84 12.19 -9.29
N GLU A 167 -19.74 11.70 -10.16
CA GLU A 167 -21.18 11.87 -9.96
C GLU A 167 -21.66 11.21 -8.66
N ARG A 168 -21.18 10.00 -8.35
CA ARG A 168 -21.44 9.32 -7.07
C ARG A 168 -20.84 10.07 -5.88
N ALA A 169 -19.66 10.65 -6.05
CA ALA A 169 -19.02 11.43 -4.99
C ALA A 169 -19.78 12.74 -4.69
N LEU A 170 -20.36 13.37 -5.72
CA LEU A 170 -21.15 14.60 -5.62
C LEU A 170 -22.61 14.38 -5.20
N ASP A 171 -23.14 13.16 -5.33
CA ASP A 171 -24.54 12.86 -5.01
C ASP A 171 -24.90 13.23 -3.57
N GLY A 172 -25.95 14.04 -3.45
CA GLY A 172 -26.43 14.59 -2.17
C GLY A 172 -25.58 15.70 -1.54
N LEU A 173 -24.45 16.10 -2.12
CA LEU A 173 -23.60 17.15 -1.56
C LEU A 173 -24.16 18.56 -1.84
N ASN A 174 -23.99 19.46 -0.88
CA ASN A 174 -24.28 20.88 -1.02
C ASN A 174 -22.99 21.67 -1.28
N PRO A 175 -22.84 22.36 -2.43
CA PRO A 175 -21.65 23.15 -2.74
C PRO A 175 -21.31 24.22 -1.70
N ARG A 176 -22.31 24.76 -0.97
CA ARG A 176 -22.10 25.80 0.05
C ARG A 176 -21.42 25.26 1.32
N THR A 177 -21.48 23.96 1.56
CA THR A 177 -20.94 23.30 2.76
C THR A 177 -19.86 22.27 2.39
N THR A 178 -19.37 22.30 1.14
CA THR A 178 -18.35 21.37 0.63
C THR A 178 -17.03 22.09 0.37
N LEU A 179 -15.93 21.52 0.85
CA LEU A 179 -14.56 21.86 0.46
C LEU A 179 -14.05 20.80 -0.52
N VAL A 180 -13.60 21.19 -1.70
CA VAL A 180 -12.93 20.29 -2.64
C VAL A 180 -11.42 20.34 -2.38
N ILE A 181 -10.76 19.18 -2.38
CA ILE A 181 -9.31 19.06 -2.28
C ILE A 181 -8.80 18.29 -3.49
N GLY A 182 -8.02 18.96 -4.34
CA GLY A 182 -7.39 18.36 -5.53
C GLY A 182 -5.93 17.99 -5.28
N ILE A 183 -5.55 16.75 -5.57
CA ILE A 183 -4.21 16.24 -5.27
C ILE A 183 -3.58 15.69 -6.55
N SER A 184 -2.58 16.39 -7.07
CA SER A 184 -1.85 15.98 -8.28
C SER A 184 -0.43 16.55 -8.27
N LYS A 185 0.58 15.67 -8.21
CA LYS A 185 1.99 16.09 -8.21
C LYS A 185 2.34 17.00 -9.38
N SER A 186 2.01 16.56 -10.60
CA SER A 186 2.36 17.25 -11.85
C SER A 186 1.33 18.32 -12.25
N PHE A 187 0.16 18.32 -11.59
CA PHE A 187 -1.03 19.07 -11.97
C PHE A 187 -1.42 18.91 -13.46
N SER A 188 -1.11 17.74 -14.03
CA SER A 188 -1.39 17.41 -15.43
C SER A 188 -1.99 16.01 -15.62
N THR A 189 -2.18 15.27 -14.53
CA THR A 189 -2.88 13.98 -14.54
C THR A 189 -4.28 14.17 -15.12
N GLN A 190 -4.57 13.49 -16.23
CA GLN A 190 -5.77 13.72 -17.02
C GLN A 190 -7.04 13.47 -16.21
N GLU A 191 -7.07 12.37 -15.47
CA GLU A 191 -8.20 11.93 -14.65
C GLU A 191 -8.50 12.95 -13.54
N THR A 192 -7.46 13.36 -12.79
CA THR A 192 -7.59 14.36 -11.72
C THR A 192 -8.01 15.71 -12.26
N LYS A 193 -7.40 16.17 -13.38
CA LYS A 193 -7.75 17.47 -13.99
C LYS A 193 -9.19 17.48 -14.50
N TYR A 194 -9.62 16.40 -15.15
CA TYR A 194 -11.01 16.23 -15.61
C TYR A 194 -12.00 16.34 -14.44
N ASN A 195 -11.74 15.64 -13.33
CA ASN A 195 -12.59 15.70 -12.16
C ASN A 195 -12.56 17.08 -11.47
N LEU A 196 -11.41 17.74 -11.39
CA LEU A 196 -11.29 19.10 -10.86
C LEU A 196 -12.03 20.13 -11.71
N ASP A 197 -11.96 20.04 -13.04
CA ASP A 197 -12.72 20.91 -13.94
C ASP A 197 -14.22 20.79 -13.70
N ARG A 198 -14.74 19.55 -13.57
CA ARG A 198 -16.15 19.30 -13.28
C ARG A 198 -16.56 19.75 -11.87
N ALA A 199 -15.74 19.49 -10.85
CA ALA A 199 -16.01 19.92 -9.48
C ALA A 199 -15.99 21.45 -9.35
N ARG A 200 -15.06 22.14 -10.03
CA ARG A 200 -15.03 23.59 -10.15
C ARG A 200 -16.32 24.12 -10.76
N ASP A 201 -16.76 23.54 -11.87
CA ASP A 201 -17.96 23.99 -12.55
C ASP A 201 -19.23 23.73 -11.71
N TRP A 202 -19.25 22.64 -10.95
CA TRP A 202 -20.28 22.34 -9.95
C TRP A 202 -20.30 23.38 -8.81
N LEU A 203 -19.14 23.77 -8.27
CA LEU A 203 -19.03 24.84 -7.28
C LEU A 203 -19.52 26.18 -7.85
N LYS A 204 -19.02 26.58 -9.02
CA LYS A 204 -19.34 27.86 -9.69
C LYS A 204 -20.85 28.06 -9.88
N LYS A 205 -21.58 26.99 -10.21
CA LYS A 205 -23.05 27.04 -10.38
C LYS A 205 -23.79 27.52 -9.12
N THR A 206 -23.24 27.30 -7.93
CA THR A 206 -23.94 27.57 -6.67
C THR A 206 -23.31 28.67 -5.83
N VAL A 207 -21.96 28.71 -5.74
CA VAL A 207 -21.23 29.70 -4.93
C VAL A 207 -20.63 30.84 -5.77
N GLY A 208 -20.79 30.81 -7.10
CA GLY A 208 -20.38 31.89 -8.00
C GLY A 208 -18.90 32.20 -7.90
N ALA A 209 -18.54 33.49 -7.82
CA ALA A 209 -17.15 33.95 -7.73
C ALA A 209 -16.42 33.49 -6.44
N ASN A 210 -17.13 33.01 -5.42
CA ASN A 210 -16.53 32.50 -4.19
C ASN A 210 -15.99 31.07 -4.30
N TRP A 211 -16.17 30.39 -5.45
CA TRP A 211 -15.71 29.01 -5.65
C TRP A 211 -14.25 28.74 -5.26
N PRO A 212 -13.25 29.66 -5.41
CA PRO A 212 -11.87 29.34 -5.03
C PRO A 212 -11.71 29.11 -3.52
N LYS A 213 -12.55 29.73 -2.68
CA LYS A 213 -12.57 29.48 -1.22
C LYS A 213 -12.97 28.05 -0.87
N HIS A 214 -13.72 27.41 -1.76
CA HIS A 214 -14.17 26.03 -1.64
C HIS A 214 -13.18 25.03 -2.27
N LEU A 215 -11.92 25.44 -2.53
CA LEU A 215 -10.95 24.58 -3.16
C LEU A 215 -9.54 24.73 -2.56
N ALA A 216 -8.97 23.62 -2.11
CA ALA A 216 -7.56 23.49 -1.79
C ALA A 216 -6.87 22.59 -2.81
N ILE A 217 -5.61 22.87 -3.14
CA ILE A 217 -4.83 22.06 -4.08
C ILE A 217 -3.50 21.63 -3.43
N VAL A 218 -3.13 20.38 -3.65
CA VAL A 218 -1.86 19.79 -3.23
C VAL A 218 -1.06 19.41 -4.48
N THR A 219 0.11 20.00 -4.68
CA THR A 219 0.90 19.82 -5.91
C THR A 219 2.37 20.19 -5.75
N ALA A 220 3.23 19.64 -6.61
CA ALA A 220 4.61 20.10 -6.79
C ALA A 220 4.70 21.22 -7.86
N ASN A 221 3.58 21.60 -8.49
CA ASN A 221 3.54 22.58 -9.57
C ASN A 221 2.52 23.71 -9.29
N PRO A 222 2.82 24.61 -8.33
CA PRO A 222 1.91 25.69 -7.94
C PRO A 222 1.59 26.64 -9.11
N GLY A 223 2.52 26.87 -10.03
CA GLY A 223 2.30 27.72 -11.20
C GLY A 223 1.14 27.21 -12.09
N ARG A 224 1.15 25.92 -12.45
CA ARG A 224 0.04 25.32 -13.20
C ARG A 224 -1.28 25.34 -12.45
N ALA A 225 -1.24 25.17 -11.12
CA ALA A 225 -2.44 25.26 -10.29
C ALA A 225 -3.01 26.69 -10.31
N ASN A 226 -2.17 27.72 -10.09
CA ASN A 226 -2.58 29.12 -10.15
C ASN A 226 -3.10 29.52 -11.53
N ASP A 227 -2.45 29.08 -12.61
CA ASP A 227 -2.92 29.31 -13.98
C ASP A 227 -4.33 28.74 -14.21
N TRP A 228 -4.59 27.52 -13.70
CA TRP A 228 -5.90 26.88 -13.79
C TRP A 228 -6.95 27.53 -12.88
N LEU A 229 -6.53 28.03 -11.71
CA LEU A 229 -7.38 28.79 -10.78
C LEU A 229 -7.74 30.18 -11.32
N GLY A 230 -6.82 30.79 -12.08
CA GLY A 230 -6.87 32.18 -12.51
C GLY A 230 -6.54 33.19 -11.40
N ILE A 231 -6.03 32.73 -10.26
CA ILE A 231 -5.64 33.53 -9.10
C ILE A 231 -4.42 32.91 -8.41
N GLU A 232 -3.67 33.73 -7.68
CA GLU A 232 -2.70 33.26 -6.69
C GLU A 232 -3.45 32.85 -5.42
N SER A 233 -3.59 31.54 -5.17
CA SER A 233 -4.35 31.01 -4.03
C SER A 233 -3.46 30.79 -2.80
N ASP A 234 -3.99 31.11 -1.63
CA ASP A 234 -3.38 30.80 -0.33
C ASP A 234 -3.70 29.38 0.16
N GLN A 235 -4.54 28.63 -0.57
CA GLN A 235 -4.92 27.24 -0.29
C GLN A 235 -4.15 26.25 -1.18
N LEU A 236 -2.86 26.53 -1.40
CA LEU A 236 -1.91 25.67 -2.12
C LEU A 236 -0.92 25.03 -1.14
N PHE A 237 -0.77 23.72 -1.23
CA PHE A 237 0.12 22.94 -0.36
C PHE A 237 1.12 22.14 -1.19
N ASP A 238 2.36 22.14 -0.76
CA ASP A 238 3.45 21.48 -1.48
C ASP A 238 3.36 19.95 -1.38
N MET A 239 3.87 19.28 -2.41
CA MET A 239 4.14 17.85 -2.41
C MET A 239 5.54 17.63 -2.98
N PRO A 240 6.58 17.57 -2.13
CA PRO A 240 7.97 17.66 -2.58
C PRO A 240 8.35 16.60 -3.62
N GLU A 241 9.24 16.95 -4.54
CA GLU A 241 9.64 16.06 -5.65
C GLU A 241 10.28 14.74 -5.16
N SER A 242 10.97 14.76 -4.03
CA SER A 242 11.59 13.59 -3.38
C SER A 242 10.58 12.61 -2.75
N ILE A 243 9.28 12.90 -2.82
CA ILE A 243 8.20 12.05 -2.33
C ILE A 243 7.50 11.36 -3.50
N GLY A 244 7.71 10.04 -3.64
CA GLY A 244 7.00 9.24 -4.64
C GLY A 244 5.50 9.20 -4.37
N GLY A 245 4.66 9.12 -5.41
CA GLY A 245 3.20 9.15 -5.26
C GLY A 245 2.68 8.06 -4.31
N ARG A 246 3.12 6.81 -4.48
CA ARG A 246 2.77 5.68 -3.61
C ARG A 246 3.38 5.73 -2.20
N PHE A 247 4.21 6.74 -1.90
CA PHE A 247 4.79 7.04 -0.59
C PHE A 247 4.30 8.41 -0.05
N SER A 248 3.27 9.00 -0.67
CA SER A 248 2.89 10.40 -0.41
C SER A 248 1.84 10.61 0.68
N LEU A 249 1.30 9.54 1.27
CA LEU A 249 0.25 9.64 2.29
C LEU A 249 0.68 10.42 3.55
N TRP A 250 1.99 10.56 3.80
CA TRP A 250 2.54 11.32 4.92
C TRP A 250 2.52 12.84 4.68
N SER A 251 2.33 13.26 3.43
CA SER A 251 2.36 14.66 3.01
C SER A 251 0.99 15.32 3.11
N ALA A 252 0.88 16.56 2.61
CA ALA A 252 -0.39 17.22 2.34
C ALA A 252 -1.36 16.39 1.47
N GLY A 253 -0.89 15.33 0.80
CA GLY A 253 -1.73 14.32 0.15
C GLY A 253 -2.83 13.73 1.03
N SER A 254 -2.67 13.75 2.35
CA SER A 254 -3.69 13.29 3.31
C SER A 254 -4.47 14.42 3.99
N LEU A 255 -4.49 15.63 3.41
CA LEU A 255 -5.16 16.80 3.99
C LEU A 255 -6.63 16.54 4.35
N SER A 256 -7.36 15.76 3.54
CA SER A 256 -8.74 15.35 3.84
C SER A 256 -8.84 14.57 5.16
N CYS A 257 -7.87 13.71 5.46
CA CYS A 257 -7.84 12.92 6.71
C CYS A 257 -7.43 13.79 7.90
N MET A 258 -6.49 14.73 7.72
CA MET A 258 -6.14 15.72 8.74
C MET A 258 -7.37 16.56 9.14
N ILE A 259 -8.20 16.95 8.16
CA ILE A 259 -9.46 17.67 8.41
C ILE A 259 -10.49 16.76 9.09
N ALA A 260 -10.67 15.53 8.63
CA ALA A 260 -11.68 14.62 9.18
C ALA A 260 -11.40 14.25 10.65
N PHE A 261 -10.14 13.91 10.97
CA PHE A 261 -9.76 13.31 12.25
C PHE A 261 -9.00 14.24 13.19
N GLY A 262 -8.47 15.36 12.67
CA GLY A 262 -7.66 16.31 13.42
C GLY A 262 -6.16 16.10 13.27
N THR A 263 -5.39 17.15 13.53
CA THR A 263 -3.93 17.15 13.37
C THR A 263 -3.23 16.27 14.40
N ASP A 264 -3.71 16.20 15.65
CA ASP A 264 -3.18 15.30 16.67
C ASP A 264 -3.26 13.82 16.25
N TRP A 265 -4.37 13.44 15.62
CA TRP A 265 -4.54 12.10 15.05
C TRP A 265 -3.50 11.82 13.96
N PHE A 266 -3.28 12.78 13.06
CA PHE A 266 -2.28 12.63 12.00
C PHE A 266 -0.85 12.58 12.57
N ARG A 267 -0.55 13.37 13.62
CA ARG A 267 0.74 13.32 14.33
C ARG A 267 0.98 11.97 14.99
N ALA A 268 -0.05 11.33 15.55
CA ALA A 268 0.06 9.97 16.08
C ALA A 268 0.37 8.95 14.96
N LEU A 269 -0.27 9.07 13.80
CA LEU A 269 0.07 8.26 12.62
C LEU A 269 1.55 8.44 12.21
N LEU A 270 2.02 9.68 12.10
CA LEU A 270 3.42 9.98 11.76
C LEU A 270 4.40 9.42 12.81
N LYS A 271 4.06 9.55 14.09
CA LYS A 271 4.90 9.02 15.19
C LYS A 271 5.12 7.52 15.03
N GLY A 272 4.07 6.73 14.84
CA GLY A 272 4.21 5.28 14.68
C GLY A 272 5.04 4.90 13.45
N ALA A 273 4.90 5.66 12.36
CA ALA A 273 5.72 5.48 11.17
C ALA A 273 7.20 5.81 11.43
N ASN A 274 7.49 6.87 12.20
CA ASN A 274 8.86 7.24 12.60
C ASN A 274 9.48 6.24 13.60
N ASP A 275 8.69 5.63 14.47
CA ASP A 275 9.15 4.56 15.34
C ASP A 275 9.65 3.37 14.48
N MET A 276 8.94 3.05 13.39
CA MET A 276 9.38 2.00 12.45
C MET A 276 10.59 2.43 11.60
N ASP A 277 10.70 3.70 11.19
CA ASP A 277 11.95 4.21 10.58
C ASP A 277 13.15 3.97 11.49
N THR A 278 12.98 4.32 12.77
CA THR A 278 14.03 4.20 13.78
C THR A 278 14.41 2.74 13.95
N HIS A 279 13.43 1.83 13.99
CA HIS A 279 13.68 0.38 14.02
C HIS A 279 14.51 -0.06 12.80
N VAL A 280 14.12 0.33 11.59
CA VAL A 280 14.83 -0.07 10.37
C VAL A 280 16.23 0.53 10.31
N ARG A 281 16.41 1.79 10.74
CA ARG A 281 17.70 2.49 10.72
C ARG A 281 18.71 1.94 11.72
N THR A 282 18.25 1.42 12.87
CA THR A 282 19.12 1.16 14.02
C THR A 282 19.19 -0.30 14.49
N SER A 283 18.18 -1.12 14.20
CA SER A 283 18.14 -2.51 14.66
C SER A 283 19.18 -3.38 13.93
N PRO A 284 19.83 -4.34 14.62
CA PRO A 284 20.68 -5.33 13.96
C PRO A 284 19.92 -6.05 12.84
N LEU A 285 20.59 -6.34 11.72
CA LEU A 285 19.93 -6.89 10.52
C LEU A 285 19.13 -8.19 10.79
N VAL A 286 19.61 -9.05 11.70
CA VAL A 286 18.90 -10.28 12.11
C VAL A 286 17.55 -10.02 12.79
N TYR A 287 17.37 -8.86 13.43
CA TYR A 287 16.13 -8.44 14.09
C TYR A 287 15.38 -7.35 13.31
N ASN A 288 15.92 -6.88 12.18
CA ASN A 288 15.31 -5.84 11.37
C ASN A 288 14.07 -6.40 10.66
N MET A 289 12.90 -5.90 11.05
CA MET A 289 11.62 -6.49 10.64
C MET A 289 11.37 -6.34 9.15
N ALA A 290 11.64 -5.16 8.58
CA ALA A 290 11.50 -4.93 7.15
C ALA A 290 12.42 -5.84 6.34
N LEU A 291 13.68 -6.03 6.78
CA LEU A 291 14.63 -6.91 6.09
C LEU A 291 14.22 -8.38 6.16
N ARG A 292 13.85 -8.87 7.34
CA ARG A 292 13.46 -10.28 7.50
C ARG A 292 12.24 -10.63 6.62
N LEU A 293 11.27 -9.72 6.52
CA LEU A 293 10.14 -9.88 5.61
C LEU A 293 10.57 -9.86 4.13
N ALA A 294 11.43 -8.91 3.73
CA ALA A 294 11.94 -8.84 2.36
C ALA A 294 12.76 -10.09 1.95
N LEU A 295 13.46 -10.71 2.90
CA LEU A 295 14.17 -11.98 2.68
C LEU A 295 13.20 -13.15 2.48
N ILE A 296 12.08 -13.17 3.21
CA ILE A 296 11.02 -14.16 3.01
C ILE A 296 10.36 -13.97 1.65
N ASP A 297 10.15 -12.73 1.20
CA ASP A 297 9.64 -12.44 -0.14
C ASP A 297 10.58 -13.00 -1.20
N TYR A 298 11.87 -12.68 -1.11
CA TYR A 298 12.88 -13.20 -2.03
C TYR A 298 12.91 -14.74 -2.02
N TRP A 299 12.83 -15.36 -0.84
CA TRP A 299 12.79 -16.81 -0.71
C TRP A 299 11.56 -17.43 -1.39
N ASN A 300 10.36 -16.94 -1.07
CA ASN A 300 9.13 -17.51 -1.59
C ASN A 300 8.95 -17.22 -3.08
N MET A 301 9.11 -15.96 -3.49
CA MET A 301 8.80 -15.49 -4.84
C MET A 301 9.87 -15.91 -5.86
N THR A 302 11.15 -15.76 -5.51
CA THR A 302 12.24 -15.94 -6.47
C THR A 302 12.85 -17.33 -6.39
N LEU A 303 13.01 -17.91 -5.20
CA LEU A 303 13.64 -19.21 -5.05
C LEU A 303 12.62 -20.35 -5.10
N ARG A 304 11.48 -20.20 -4.41
CA ARG A 304 10.41 -21.21 -4.39
C ARG A 304 9.33 -21.02 -5.45
N ASN A 305 9.40 -19.94 -6.23
CA ASN A 305 8.49 -19.65 -7.35
C ASN A 305 7.01 -19.73 -6.96
N VAL A 306 6.61 -19.10 -5.85
CA VAL A 306 5.17 -18.90 -5.59
C VAL A 306 4.58 -18.03 -6.70
N ASP A 307 3.37 -18.33 -7.13
CA ASP A 307 2.66 -17.65 -8.22
C ASP A 307 2.07 -16.30 -7.78
N ALA A 308 1.70 -16.20 -6.50
CA ALA A 308 1.10 -15.01 -5.90
C ALA A 308 1.27 -14.97 -4.37
N GLU A 309 1.17 -13.77 -3.80
CA GLU A 309 1.14 -13.52 -2.36
C GLU A 309 -0.24 -12.97 -1.98
N MET A 310 -0.90 -13.62 -1.03
CA MET A 310 -2.22 -13.25 -0.55
C MET A 310 -2.14 -12.31 0.65
N VAL A 311 -2.73 -11.12 0.60
CA VAL A 311 -2.87 -10.23 1.78
C VAL A 311 -4.27 -10.37 2.35
N LEU A 312 -4.39 -11.03 3.52
CA LEU A 312 -5.65 -11.37 4.15
C LEU A 312 -5.85 -10.52 5.41
N ALA A 313 -6.64 -9.46 5.30
CA ALA A 313 -6.86 -8.52 6.38
C ALA A 313 -7.99 -8.99 7.30
N TYR A 314 -7.65 -9.50 8.49
CA TYR A 314 -8.58 -9.87 9.56
C TYR A 314 -8.78 -8.71 10.52
N ALA A 315 -9.23 -7.60 9.95
CA ALA A 315 -9.74 -6.41 10.62
C ALA A 315 -10.51 -5.59 9.58
N ASN A 316 -11.76 -5.23 9.87
CA ASN A 316 -12.55 -4.42 8.93
C ASN A 316 -11.88 -3.07 8.63
N ALA A 317 -11.22 -2.48 9.64
CA ALA A 317 -10.42 -1.26 9.49
C ALA A 317 -9.25 -1.40 8.48
N LEU A 318 -8.85 -2.62 8.13
CA LEU A 318 -7.78 -2.89 7.17
C LEU A 318 -8.32 -3.47 5.85
N ARG A 319 -9.63 -3.40 5.58
CA ARG A 319 -10.23 -3.98 4.37
C ARG A 319 -9.69 -3.39 3.05
N LEU A 320 -9.20 -2.16 3.07
CA LEU A 320 -8.56 -1.52 1.91
C LEU A 320 -7.03 -1.69 1.86
N LEU A 321 -6.43 -2.33 2.87
CA LEU A 321 -4.98 -2.56 2.92
C LEU A 321 -4.47 -3.33 1.69
N PRO A 322 -5.12 -4.42 1.22
CA PRO A 322 -4.64 -5.14 0.03
C PRO A 322 -4.58 -4.26 -1.22
N ALA A 323 -5.58 -3.40 -1.44
CA ALA A 323 -5.62 -2.50 -2.60
C ALA A 323 -4.56 -1.40 -2.52
N TYR A 324 -4.29 -0.88 -1.32
CA TYR A 324 -3.17 0.05 -1.09
C TYR A 324 -1.82 -0.63 -1.37
N LEU A 325 -1.61 -1.82 -0.81
CA LEU A 325 -0.37 -2.58 -0.98
C LEU A 325 -0.12 -3.00 -2.43
N GLN A 326 -1.16 -3.25 -3.22
CA GLN A 326 -1.00 -3.51 -4.66
C GLN A 326 -0.19 -2.42 -5.34
N GLN A 327 -0.52 -1.15 -5.12
CA GLN A 327 0.26 -0.07 -5.70
C GLN A 327 1.65 0.00 -5.08
N LEU A 328 1.74 0.02 -3.75
CA LEU A 328 3.02 0.18 -3.05
C LEU A 328 4.04 -0.91 -3.45
N LEU A 329 3.61 -2.16 -3.50
CA LEU A 329 4.46 -3.32 -3.76
C LEU A 329 4.74 -3.49 -5.27
N LEU A 330 3.68 -3.55 -6.10
CA LEU A 330 3.80 -3.93 -7.51
C LEU A 330 4.36 -2.81 -8.37
N GLU A 331 3.95 -1.56 -8.15
CA GLU A 331 4.48 -0.43 -8.92
C GLU A 331 5.95 -0.15 -8.56
N SER A 332 6.36 -0.46 -7.32
CA SER A 332 7.76 -0.32 -6.89
C SER A 332 8.66 -1.41 -7.46
N ASN A 333 8.32 -2.68 -7.23
CA ASN A 333 9.24 -3.79 -7.45
C ASN A 333 8.88 -4.67 -8.66
N GLY A 334 7.78 -4.39 -9.38
CA GLY A 334 7.43 -5.01 -10.66
C GLY A 334 8.34 -4.54 -11.80
N LYS A 335 9.64 -4.85 -11.69
CA LYS A 335 10.73 -4.33 -12.54
C LYS A 335 11.55 -5.49 -13.11
N GLN A 336 12.15 -5.24 -14.28
CA GLN A 336 12.97 -6.23 -14.99
C GLN A 336 14.37 -5.72 -15.34
N VAL A 337 14.66 -4.45 -15.03
CA VAL A 337 15.92 -3.76 -15.34
C VAL A 337 16.50 -3.20 -14.04
N ALA A 338 17.81 -3.39 -13.86
CA ALA A 338 18.58 -2.85 -12.76
C ALA A 338 18.91 -1.36 -12.99
N PRO A 339 19.32 -0.60 -11.95
CA PRO A 339 19.67 0.81 -12.09
C PRO A 339 20.73 1.14 -13.15
N ASP A 340 21.62 0.19 -13.46
CA ASP A 340 22.67 0.34 -14.48
C ASP A 340 22.21 0.03 -15.92
N GLY A 341 20.93 -0.30 -16.10
CA GLY A 341 20.33 -0.66 -17.39
C GLY A 341 20.49 -2.14 -17.77
N SER A 342 21.17 -2.95 -16.95
CA SER A 342 21.26 -4.40 -17.16
C SER A 342 19.96 -5.11 -16.76
N ARG A 343 19.78 -6.35 -17.23
CA ARG A 343 18.63 -7.16 -16.81
C ARG A 343 18.75 -7.48 -15.32
N ALA A 344 17.64 -7.37 -14.59
CA ALA A 344 17.59 -7.80 -13.20
C ALA A 344 18.07 -9.28 -13.07
N PRO A 345 18.87 -9.60 -12.03
CA PRO A 345 19.50 -10.91 -11.88
C PRO A 345 18.51 -12.05 -11.64
N ALA A 346 17.27 -11.74 -11.23
CA ALA A 346 16.22 -12.72 -10.99
C ALA A 346 14.83 -12.11 -11.22
N PRO A 347 13.77 -12.92 -11.38
CA PRO A 347 12.39 -12.45 -11.29
C PRO A 347 12.14 -11.78 -9.94
N SER A 348 11.49 -10.62 -9.98
CA SER A 348 11.17 -9.84 -8.79
C SER A 348 9.82 -10.25 -8.20
N ILE A 349 9.06 -9.28 -7.70
CA ILE A 349 7.79 -9.47 -7.01
C ILE A 349 6.72 -10.14 -7.88
N VAL A 350 5.87 -10.94 -7.23
CA VAL A 350 4.72 -11.61 -7.86
C VAL A 350 3.41 -10.84 -7.62
N GLY A 351 2.31 -11.27 -8.22
CA GLY A 351 1.02 -10.65 -8.00
C GLY A 351 0.63 -10.64 -6.52
N HIS A 352 0.31 -9.46 -5.98
CA HIS A 352 -0.20 -9.28 -4.62
C HIS A 352 -1.67 -8.94 -4.67
N TRP A 353 -2.50 -9.70 -3.99
CA TRP A 353 -3.93 -9.41 -3.89
C TRP A 353 -4.53 -10.12 -2.68
N GLY A 354 -5.79 -9.85 -2.38
CA GLY A 354 -6.48 -10.51 -1.29
C GLY A 354 -7.71 -9.74 -0.90
N GLY A 355 -8.05 -9.75 0.39
CA GLY A 355 -9.25 -9.10 0.86
C GLY A 355 -9.49 -9.28 2.35
N GLU A 356 -10.69 -8.91 2.75
CA GLU A 356 -11.12 -8.92 4.14
C GLU A 356 -11.45 -10.36 4.60
N GLY A 357 -10.87 -10.78 5.72
CA GLY A 357 -11.35 -11.91 6.49
C GLY A 357 -12.56 -11.49 7.34
N THR A 358 -13.66 -12.24 7.40
CA THR A 358 -13.91 -13.58 6.84
C THR A 358 -14.54 -13.59 5.45
N ILE A 359 -14.83 -12.43 4.84
CA ILE A 359 -15.50 -12.32 3.53
C ILE A 359 -14.79 -13.17 2.47
N GLY A 360 -13.46 -13.12 2.41
CA GLY A 360 -12.66 -13.92 1.50
C GLY A 360 -12.87 -15.43 1.69
N GLN A 361 -13.16 -15.91 2.91
CA GLN A 361 -13.38 -17.34 3.20
C GLN A 361 -14.57 -17.89 2.42
N HIS A 362 -15.56 -17.02 2.17
CA HIS A 362 -16.76 -17.33 1.43
C HIS A 362 -16.69 -16.89 -0.04
N SER A 363 -15.49 -16.65 -0.56
CA SER A 363 -15.27 -16.21 -1.94
C SER A 363 -14.21 -17.07 -2.64
N TYR A 364 -12.93 -16.91 -2.27
CA TYR A 364 -11.80 -17.53 -2.98
C TYR A 364 -10.96 -18.48 -2.14
N HIS A 365 -11.28 -18.70 -0.85
CA HIS A 365 -10.50 -19.63 -0.02
C HIS A 365 -10.60 -21.09 -0.48
N GLN A 366 -11.64 -21.46 -1.25
CA GLN A 366 -11.68 -22.75 -1.96
C GLN A 366 -10.44 -22.93 -2.85
N TRP A 367 -10.12 -21.92 -3.68
CA TRP A 367 -8.91 -21.91 -4.49
C TRP A 367 -7.65 -21.81 -3.62
N LEU A 368 -7.69 -21.02 -2.54
CA LEU A 368 -6.56 -20.90 -1.63
C LEU A 368 -6.18 -22.24 -0.98
N HIS A 369 -7.14 -23.10 -0.66
CA HIS A 369 -6.89 -24.39 -0.01
C HIS A 369 -6.66 -25.53 -0.99
N GLN A 370 -7.52 -25.68 -2.00
CA GLN A 370 -7.52 -26.85 -2.89
C GLN A 370 -7.14 -26.53 -4.34
N GLY A 371 -6.90 -25.26 -4.68
CA GLY A 371 -6.38 -24.86 -5.98
C GLY A 371 -4.93 -25.31 -6.18
N SER A 372 -4.55 -25.50 -7.44
CA SER A 372 -3.22 -25.99 -7.86
C SER A 372 -2.12 -24.93 -7.93
N SER A 373 -2.43 -23.67 -7.60
CA SER A 373 -1.44 -22.58 -7.56
C SER A 373 -0.58 -22.66 -6.31
N HIS A 374 0.72 -22.38 -6.47
CA HIS A 374 1.64 -22.20 -5.36
C HIS A 374 1.49 -20.77 -4.85
N VAL A 375 1.04 -20.60 -3.61
CA VAL A 375 0.79 -19.27 -3.07
C VAL A 375 1.33 -19.14 -1.66
N ALA A 376 1.82 -17.95 -1.34
CA ALA A 376 2.11 -17.52 0.02
C ALA A 376 0.95 -16.66 0.55
N ALA A 377 0.85 -16.49 1.86
CA ALA A 377 -0.19 -15.66 2.47
C ALA A 377 0.28 -14.89 3.70
N GLU A 378 -0.31 -13.71 3.89
CA GLU A 378 -0.16 -12.87 5.05
C GLU A 378 -1.50 -12.73 5.75
N PHE A 379 -1.56 -13.19 6.98
CA PHE A 379 -2.72 -12.97 7.84
C PHE A 379 -2.44 -11.73 8.68
N VAL A 380 -3.13 -10.62 8.37
CA VAL A 380 -2.98 -9.36 9.10
C VAL A 380 -4.13 -9.20 10.07
N ILE A 381 -3.86 -9.50 11.34
CA ILE A 381 -4.83 -9.51 12.44
C ILE A 381 -4.63 -8.25 13.28
N ALA A 382 -5.68 -7.44 13.43
CA ALA A 382 -5.63 -6.23 14.22
C ALA A 382 -6.90 -6.07 15.06
N ALA A 383 -6.74 -5.82 16.36
CA ALA A 383 -7.84 -5.59 17.28
C ALA A 383 -7.92 -4.09 17.65
N THR A 384 -9.04 -3.45 17.34
CA THR A 384 -9.29 -2.06 17.76
C THR A 384 -9.69 -2.03 19.24
N PRO A 385 -9.06 -1.20 20.08
CA PRO A 385 -9.45 -1.06 21.48
C PRO A 385 -10.94 -0.73 21.64
N GLY A 386 -11.62 -1.45 22.54
CA GLY A 386 -13.06 -1.25 22.80
C GLY A 386 -14.01 -1.91 21.79
N SER A 387 -13.50 -2.71 20.84
CA SER A 387 -14.34 -3.53 19.95
C SER A 387 -15.18 -4.57 20.70
N GLU A 388 -16.27 -5.04 20.08
CA GLU A 388 -17.13 -6.07 20.67
C GLU A 388 -16.33 -7.37 20.88
N PRO A 389 -16.21 -7.87 22.12
CA PRO A 389 -15.26 -8.94 22.45
C PRO A 389 -15.54 -10.26 21.73
N LYS A 390 -16.80 -10.67 21.59
CA LYS A 390 -17.15 -11.98 21.00
C LYS A 390 -16.80 -12.02 19.51
N GLY A 391 -17.17 -10.97 18.77
CA GLY A 391 -16.84 -10.80 17.36
C GLY A 391 -15.32 -10.72 17.14
N THR A 392 -14.61 -10.00 18.01
CA THR A 392 -13.15 -9.90 17.96
C THR A 392 -12.49 -11.28 18.16
N SER A 393 -12.89 -12.04 19.18
CA SER A 393 -12.36 -13.40 19.39
C SER A 393 -12.70 -14.34 18.25
N ALA A 394 -13.92 -14.26 17.70
CA ALA A 394 -14.31 -15.06 16.55
C ALA A 394 -13.47 -14.74 15.30
N LEU A 395 -13.26 -13.45 15.00
CA LEU A 395 -12.44 -13.02 13.87
C LEU A 395 -11.00 -13.54 13.97
N ILE A 396 -10.40 -13.43 15.15
CA ILE A 396 -9.05 -13.96 15.42
C ILE A 396 -9.03 -15.48 15.27
N ALA A 397 -10.01 -16.20 15.81
CA ALA A 397 -10.10 -17.65 15.68
C ALA A 397 -10.19 -18.07 14.20
N HIS A 398 -11.00 -17.38 13.40
CA HIS A 398 -11.09 -17.61 11.95
C HIS A 398 -9.78 -17.30 11.22
N ALA A 399 -9.02 -16.30 11.63
CA ALA A 399 -7.70 -16.01 11.04
C ALA A 399 -6.72 -17.16 11.31
N LEU A 400 -6.60 -17.54 12.58
CA LEU A 400 -5.65 -18.56 13.02
C LEU A 400 -6.00 -19.94 12.47
N ALA A 401 -7.29 -20.30 12.43
CA ALA A 401 -7.76 -21.55 11.85
C ALA A 401 -7.46 -21.63 10.35
N GLN A 402 -7.71 -20.56 9.58
CA GLN A 402 -7.39 -20.56 8.15
C GLN A 402 -5.88 -20.65 7.91
N ALA A 403 -5.09 -19.92 8.69
CA ALA A 403 -3.64 -20.01 8.60
C ALA A 403 -3.11 -21.41 8.97
N GLU A 404 -3.76 -22.09 9.91
CA GLU A 404 -3.43 -23.48 10.29
C GLU A 404 -3.79 -24.47 9.20
N VAL A 405 -5.01 -24.42 8.66
CA VAL A 405 -5.44 -25.29 7.56
C VAL A 405 -4.56 -25.08 6.33
N LEU A 406 -4.15 -23.84 6.05
CA LEU A 406 -3.26 -23.51 4.94
C LEU A 406 -1.90 -24.20 5.04
N ALA A 407 -1.36 -24.30 6.26
CA ALA A 407 -0.08 -24.95 6.51
C ALA A 407 -0.20 -26.48 6.62
N ASN A 408 -1.22 -26.98 7.33
CA ASN A 408 -1.31 -28.38 7.75
C ASN A 408 -2.17 -29.25 6.83
N GLY A 409 -3.10 -28.65 6.09
CA GLY A 409 -4.07 -29.36 5.26
C GLY A 409 -5.10 -30.17 6.05
N TYR A 410 -5.76 -31.09 5.36
CA TYR A 410 -6.66 -32.10 5.89
C TYR A 410 -6.46 -33.37 5.07
N LYS A 411 -5.79 -34.37 5.65
CA LYS A 411 -5.29 -35.52 4.90
C LYS A 411 -6.36 -36.58 4.70
N LEU A 412 -6.15 -37.43 3.69
CA LEU A 412 -7.07 -38.52 3.37
C LEU A 412 -7.22 -39.50 4.55
N GLU A 413 -6.13 -39.76 5.28
CA GLU A 413 -6.17 -40.60 6.48
C GLU A 413 -7.08 -39.99 7.54
N ASP A 414 -6.92 -38.70 7.85
CA ASP A 414 -7.75 -38.00 8.83
C ASP A 414 -9.24 -37.97 8.39
N ILE A 415 -9.50 -37.81 7.09
CA ILE A 415 -10.86 -37.84 6.53
C ILE A 415 -11.50 -39.21 6.72
N ASN A 416 -10.79 -40.28 6.38
CA ASN A 416 -11.30 -41.65 6.52
C ASN A 416 -11.46 -42.06 7.98
N GLU A 417 -10.61 -41.56 8.89
CA GLU A 417 -10.76 -41.78 10.33
C GLU A 417 -11.99 -41.06 10.90
N ASN A 418 -12.23 -39.81 10.48
CA ASN A 418 -13.37 -39.01 10.96
C ASN A 418 -14.71 -39.40 10.30
N GLU A 419 -14.68 -39.92 9.08
CA GLU A 419 -15.85 -40.30 8.29
C GLU A 419 -15.65 -41.69 7.63
N PRO A 420 -15.69 -42.80 8.39
CA PRO A 420 -15.28 -44.13 7.91
C PRO A 420 -16.14 -44.72 6.78
N ASP A 421 -17.39 -44.28 6.65
CA ASP A 421 -18.33 -44.74 5.63
C ASP A 421 -18.39 -43.83 4.40
N ILE A 422 -17.49 -42.84 4.29
CA ILE A 422 -17.47 -41.90 3.16
C ILE A 422 -17.12 -42.62 1.85
N ASP A 423 -17.76 -42.20 0.76
CA ASP A 423 -17.36 -42.66 -0.57
C ASP A 423 -15.90 -42.25 -0.87
N PRO A 424 -15.03 -43.17 -1.36
CA PRO A 424 -13.63 -42.86 -1.61
C PRO A 424 -13.38 -41.69 -2.57
N ALA A 425 -14.24 -41.49 -3.58
CA ALA A 425 -14.08 -40.36 -4.49
C ALA A 425 -14.42 -39.04 -3.80
N ILE A 426 -15.40 -39.03 -2.89
CA ILE A 426 -15.72 -37.86 -2.06
C ILE A 426 -14.62 -37.60 -1.04
N ALA A 427 -14.05 -38.63 -0.42
CA ALA A 427 -12.91 -38.49 0.50
C ALA A 427 -11.74 -37.77 -0.16
N ASN A 428 -11.38 -38.16 -1.39
CA ASN A 428 -10.35 -37.50 -2.17
C ASN A 428 -10.68 -36.03 -2.51
N GLN A 429 -11.95 -35.69 -2.74
CA GLN A 429 -12.39 -34.30 -2.97
C GLN A 429 -12.32 -33.44 -1.70
N LYS A 430 -12.36 -34.03 -0.51
CA LYS A 430 -12.23 -33.33 0.78
C LYS A 430 -10.78 -33.06 1.18
N VAL A 431 -9.81 -33.68 0.50
CA VAL A 431 -8.38 -33.50 0.81
C VAL A 431 -7.97 -32.05 0.62
N ILE A 432 -7.36 -31.47 1.64
CA ILE A 432 -6.67 -30.18 1.56
C ILE A 432 -5.17 -30.50 1.66
N PRO A 433 -4.36 -30.22 0.61
CA PRO A 433 -2.94 -30.60 0.62
C PRO A 433 -2.11 -29.95 1.74
N GLY A 434 -2.47 -28.73 2.16
CA GLY A 434 -1.65 -27.93 3.06
C GLY A 434 -0.36 -27.44 2.38
N GLY A 435 0.70 -27.22 3.16
CA GLY A 435 2.03 -26.88 2.62
C GLY A 435 2.14 -25.48 2.00
N LYS A 436 1.20 -24.57 2.27
CA LYS A 436 1.25 -23.20 1.76
C LYS A 436 1.88 -22.27 2.81
N PRO A 437 3.03 -21.62 2.52
CA PRO A 437 3.73 -20.79 3.50
C PRO A 437 2.90 -19.56 3.88
N SER A 438 3.05 -19.10 5.11
CA SER A 438 2.38 -17.89 5.57
C SER A 438 3.11 -17.13 6.66
N MET A 439 2.77 -15.85 6.78
CA MET A 439 3.17 -14.97 7.88
C MET A 439 1.92 -14.52 8.63
N ILE A 440 2.03 -14.39 9.96
CA ILE A 440 0.92 -13.89 10.79
C ILE A 440 1.38 -12.60 11.44
N PHE A 441 0.77 -11.50 11.04
CA PHE A 441 0.92 -10.19 11.66
C PHE A 441 -0.19 -10.02 12.69
N ALA A 442 0.17 -9.64 13.91
CA ALA A 442 -0.77 -9.44 15.01
C ALA A 442 -0.53 -8.08 15.67
N CYS A 443 -1.61 -7.31 15.81
CA CYS A 443 -1.65 -6.08 16.58
C CYS A 443 -2.82 -6.12 17.58
N ARG A 444 -2.51 -5.97 18.87
CA ARG A 444 -3.52 -6.05 19.95
C ARG A 444 -4.23 -4.72 20.20
N ASP A 445 -3.55 -3.62 19.93
CA ASP A 445 -4.02 -2.26 20.21
C ASP A 445 -3.90 -1.43 18.92
N PHE A 446 -4.81 -1.72 17.98
CA PHE A 446 -4.81 -1.06 16.67
C PHE A 446 -5.34 0.36 16.77
N GLY A 447 -4.47 1.31 16.46
CA GLY A 447 -4.73 2.74 16.41
C GLY A 447 -3.86 3.44 15.36
N PRO A 448 -3.86 4.78 15.31
CA PRO A 448 -3.13 5.55 14.30
C PRO A 448 -1.63 5.24 14.31
N GLU A 449 -1.00 5.17 15.49
CA GLU A 449 0.41 4.79 15.63
C GLU A 449 0.68 3.40 15.03
N ALA A 450 -0.17 2.40 15.33
CA ALA A 450 -0.01 1.04 14.81
C ALA A 450 -0.16 1.00 13.29
N LEU A 451 -1.12 1.71 12.69
CA LEU A 451 -1.24 1.77 11.23
C LEU A 451 -0.04 2.48 10.60
N GLY A 452 0.43 3.58 11.20
CA GLY A 452 1.61 4.29 10.73
C GLY A 452 2.85 3.40 10.69
N ALA A 453 3.07 2.64 11.76
CA ALA A 453 4.14 1.65 11.84
C ALA A 453 4.00 0.54 10.79
N LEU A 454 2.77 0.03 10.55
CA LEU A 454 2.52 -1.00 9.55
C LEU A 454 2.85 -0.51 8.14
N ILE A 455 2.37 0.68 7.77
CA ILE A 455 2.60 1.20 6.42
C ILE A 455 4.10 1.48 6.21
N ALA A 456 4.77 2.10 7.19
CA ALA A 456 6.22 2.32 7.14
C ALA A 456 7.00 1.01 7.04
N LEU A 457 6.54 -0.06 7.71
CA LEU A 457 7.13 -1.39 7.59
C LEU A 457 7.07 -1.91 6.15
N TYR A 458 5.92 -1.79 5.48
CA TYR A 458 5.80 -2.19 4.08
C TYR A 458 6.62 -1.31 3.13
N GLU A 459 6.72 0.00 3.38
CA GLU A 459 7.57 0.90 2.58
C GLU A 459 9.04 0.48 2.65
N HIS A 460 9.54 0.20 3.85
CA HIS A 460 10.92 -0.27 4.04
C HIS A 460 11.13 -1.68 3.48
N ARG A 461 10.15 -2.57 3.66
CA ARG A 461 10.17 -3.93 3.08
C ARG A 461 10.28 -3.86 1.55
N VAL A 462 9.55 -2.96 0.91
CA VAL A 462 9.64 -2.73 -0.53
C VAL A 462 11.01 -2.26 -0.95
N PHE A 463 11.55 -1.23 -0.28
CA PHE A 463 12.87 -0.72 -0.60
C PHE A 463 13.94 -1.82 -0.46
N LEU A 464 13.92 -2.55 0.65
CA LEU A 464 14.86 -3.64 0.90
C LEU A 464 14.69 -4.80 -0.07
N GLY A 465 13.46 -5.15 -0.45
CA GLY A 465 13.18 -6.11 -1.52
C GLY A 465 13.77 -5.65 -2.85
N GLY A 466 13.64 -4.37 -3.18
CA GLY A 466 14.26 -3.77 -4.36
C GLY A 466 15.78 -3.92 -4.37
N VAL A 467 16.44 -3.70 -3.22
CA VAL A 467 17.88 -3.95 -3.06
C VAL A 467 18.23 -5.42 -3.28
N LEU A 468 17.47 -6.35 -2.70
CA LEU A 468 17.71 -7.80 -2.86
C LEU A 468 17.51 -8.28 -4.30
N TRP A 469 16.53 -7.72 -5.03
CA TRP A 469 16.30 -8.00 -6.45
C TRP A 469 17.19 -7.19 -7.40
N GLY A 470 17.93 -6.20 -6.90
CA GLY A 470 18.77 -5.32 -7.71
C GLY A 470 17.98 -4.39 -8.62
N VAL A 471 16.81 -3.89 -8.20
CA VAL A 471 15.91 -3.03 -9.00
C VAL A 471 15.66 -1.67 -8.32
N ASN A 472 15.24 -0.68 -9.11
CA ASN A 472 14.85 0.65 -8.58
C ASN A 472 13.38 0.64 -8.12
N SER A 473 13.15 0.74 -6.80
CA SER A 473 11.79 0.78 -6.21
C SER A 473 11.05 2.10 -6.39
N PHE A 474 11.73 3.16 -6.83
CA PHE A 474 11.19 4.53 -6.74
C PHE A 474 10.69 5.11 -8.07
N ASP A 475 11.05 4.51 -9.21
CA ASP A 475 10.56 4.91 -10.53
C ASP A 475 9.28 4.15 -10.95
N GLN A 476 8.69 4.53 -12.10
CA GLN A 476 7.52 3.84 -12.69
C GLN A 476 7.41 4.00 -14.21
N TRP A 477 8.49 3.81 -14.97
CA TRP A 477 8.48 4.01 -16.43
C TRP A 477 7.43 3.19 -17.20
N GLY A 478 7.02 2.05 -16.64
CA GLY A 478 6.03 1.15 -17.24
C GLY A 478 4.65 1.77 -17.51
N VAL A 479 4.28 2.87 -16.84
CA VAL A 479 2.95 3.48 -17.00
C VAL A 479 2.89 4.58 -18.08
N GLU A 480 4.03 5.11 -18.51
CA GLU A 480 4.07 6.31 -19.37
C GLU A 480 3.61 6.03 -20.81
N ARG A 481 3.95 4.87 -21.37
CA ARG A 481 3.57 4.52 -22.75
C ARG A 481 2.06 4.42 -22.92
N GLY A 482 1.36 3.88 -21.91
CA GLY A 482 -0.10 3.78 -21.90
C GLY A 482 -0.78 5.15 -21.98
N LYS A 483 -0.28 6.12 -21.20
CA LYS A 483 -0.79 7.51 -21.18
C LYS A 483 -0.67 8.19 -22.56
N VAL A 484 0.51 8.07 -23.19
CA VAL A 484 0.74 8.62 -24.53
C VAL A 484 -0.20 7.98 -25.56
N GLN A 485 -0.37 6.66 -25.49
CA GLN A 485 -1.25 5.94 -26.42
C GLN A 485 -2.73 6.31 -26.21
N ALA A 486 -3.18 6.47 -24.97
CA ALA A 486 -4.54 6.89 -24.65
C ALA A 486 -4.88 8.26 -25.25
N GLY A 487 -3.95 9.23 -25.19
CA GLY A 487 -4.14 10.54 -25.83
C GLY A 487 -4.38 10.45 -27.34
N ARG A 488 -3.60 9.61 -28.05
CA ARG A 488 -3.77 9.38 -29.49
C ARG A 488 -5.10 8.68 -29.82
N ILE A 489 -5.48 7.70 -29.00
CA ILE A 489 -6.75 6.99 -29.18
C ILE A 489 -7.93 7.94 -28.94
N LEU A 490 -7.83 8.86 -27.98
CA LEU A 490 -8.84 9.89 -27.74
C LEU A 490 -9.04 10.80 -28.96
N GLU A 491 -7.96 11.23 -29.61
CA GLU A 491 -8.05 11.98 -30.88
C GLU A 491 -8.71 11.15 -32.00
N ALA A 492 -8.40 9.85 -32.07
CA ALA A 492 -9.01 8.95 -33.04
C ALA A 492 -10.50 8.71 -32.81
N LEU A 493 -10.93 8.57 -31.55
CA LEU A 493 -12.34 8.53 -31.16
C LEU A 493 -13.07 9.83 -31.50
N GLY A 494 -12.38 10.97 -31.41
CA GLY A 494 -12.88 12.28 -31.86
C GLY A 494 -12.96 12.43 -33.40
N GLY A 495 -12.43 11.46 -34.16
CA GLY A 495 -12.42 11.46 -35.62
C GLY A 495 -11.31 12.31 -36.26
N SER A 496 -10.37 12.82 -35.47
CA SER A 496 -9.26 13.65 -35.96
C SER A 496 -8.17 12.84 -36.66
N GLU A 497 -7.95 11.59 -36.22
CA GLU A 497 -6.96 10.67 -36.78
C GLU A 497 -7.50 9.23 -36.79
N ALA A 498 -6.79 8.32 -37.46
CA ALA A 498 -7.10 6.88 -37.41
C ALA A 498 -6.14 6.16 -36.44
N ALA A 499 -6.65 5.21 -35.66
CA ALA A 499 -5.79 4.36 -34.83
C ALA A 499 -4.88 3.49 -35.70
N SER A 500 -3.61 3.36 -35.31
CA SER A 500 -2.59 2.66 -36.09
C SER A 500 -2.69 1.14 -35.98
N ASP A 501 -2.97 0.62 -34.78
CA ASP A 501 -3.17 -0.81 -34.52
C ASP A 501 -4.52 -1.29 -35.09
N PRO A 502 -4.57 -2.39 -35.88
CA PRO A 502 -5.81 -2.84 -36.52
C PRO A 502 -6.93 -3.21 -35.55
N VAL A 503 -6.62 -3.87 -34.43
CA VAL A 503 -7.63 -4.26 -33.43
C VAL A 503 -8.16 -3.03 -32.72
N THR A 504 -7.27 -2.12 -32.34
CA THR A 504 -7.64 -0.83 -31.73
C THR A 504 -8.50 -0.01 -32.68
N ARG A 505 -8.19 0.00 -33.99
CA ARG A 505 -8.99 0.70 -34.99
C ARG A 505 -10.40 0.14 -35.09
N ASP A 506 -10.54 -1.19 -35.18
CA ASP A 506 -11.85 -1.85 -35.19
C ASP A 506 -12.69 -1.45 -33.97
N MET A 507 -12.07 -1.36 -32.79
CA MET A 507 -12.76 -0.89 -31.58
C MET A 507 -13.08 0.60 -31.60
N VAL A 508 -12.19 1.46 -32.10
CA VAL A 508 -12.48 2.89 -32.30
C VAL A 508 -13.66 3.07 -33.25
N ASP A 509 -13.72 2.31 -34.34
CA ASP A 509 -14.81 2.35 -35.30
C ASP A 509 -16.13 1.86 -34.69
N TYR A 510 -16.10 0.91 -33.74
CA TYR A 510 -17.29 0.48 -32.99
C TYR A 510 -17.84 1.55 -32.03
N PHE A 511 -16.97 2.32 -31.38
CA PHE A 511 -17.36 3.34 -30.38
C PHE A 511 -17.68 4.71 -30.97
N ARG A 512 -17.40 4.92 -32.26
CA ARG A 512 -17.78 6.12 -33.02
C ARG A 512 -19.17 5.96 -33.63
#